data_AF-A0A0Q4XYJ3-F1
#
_entry.id   AF-A0A0Q4XYJ3-F1
#
_cell.length_a   1.000
_cell.length_b   1.000
_cell.length_c   1.000
_cell.angle_alpha   90.00
_cell.angle_beta   90.00
_cell.angle_gamma   90.00
#
_symmetry.space_group_name_H-M   'P 1'
#
loop_
_entity.id
_entity.type
_entity.pdbx_description
1 polymer ?
#
loop_
_entity_poly.entity_id
_entity_poly.type
_entity_poly.pdbx_seq_one_letter_code
_entity_poly.pdbx_strand_id
1 'polypeptide(L)'
;MTTAEAAQQANRTERTIRIWCRDHDIGRRIAGGPWLVSRVALAMFLNGDEAALRAYLAGDRQSSSVLAYFAVHGLEELTFG
;
A
#
# COMPACT_ATOMS: atom_id res chain seq x y z
N MET A 1 -0.96 0.01 8.23
CA MET A 1 -1.71 -1.08 8.88
C MET A 1 -0.76 -2.23 9.19
N THR A 2 -1.11 -3.10 10.12
CA THR A 2 -0.37 -4.34 10.45
C THR A 2 -0.52 -5.39 9.35
N THR A 3 0.30 -6.44 9.37
CA THR A 3 0.16 -7.57 8.43
C THR A 3 -1.11 -8.36 8.64
N ALA A 4 -1.64 -8.41 9.86
CA ALA A 4 -2.89 -9.08 10.18
C ALA A 4 -4.10 -8.36 9.54
N GLU A 5 -4.18 -7.03 9.68
CA GLU A 5 -5.23 -6.21 9.04
C GLU A 5 -5.16 -6.33 7.51
N ALA A 6 -3.96 -6.25 6.93
CA ALA A 6 -3.76 -6.41 5.50
C ALA A 6 -4.15 -7.81 4.99
N ALA A 7 -3.84 -8.85 5.77
CA ALA A 7 -4.19 -10.24 5.47
C ALA A 7 -5.70 -10.44 5.43
N GLN A 8 -6.41 -9.88 6.41
CA GLN A 8 -7.87 -9.87 6.43
C GLN A 8 -8.46 -9.13 5.22
N GLN A 9 -7.95 -7.93 4.92
CA GLN A 9 -8.43 -7.15 3.76
C GLN A 9 -8.19 -7.87 2.42
N ALA A 10 -7.03 -8.50 2.25
CA ALA A 10 -6.66 -9.18 1.01
C ALA A 10 -7.22 -10.60 0.90
N ASN A 11 -7.86 -11.13 1.95
CA ASN A 11 -8.20 -12.55 2.08
C ASN A 11 -6.97 -13.47 1.81
N ARG A 12 -5.86 -13.18 2.48
CA ARG A 12 -4.59 -13.91 2.36
C ARG A 12 -3.98 -14.16 3.74
N THR A 13 -2.91 -14.94 3.78
CA THR A 13 -2.15 -15.15 5.03
C THR A 13 -1.19 -13.99 5.28
N GLU A 14 -0.86 -13.71 6.55
CA GLU A 14 0.17 -12.71 6.87
C GLU A 14 1.53 -13.02 6.25
N ARG A 15 1.85 -14.32 6.07
CA ARG A 15 3.06 -14.74 5.35
C ARG A 15 3.07 -14.20 3.92
N THR A 16 1.95 -14.27 3.23
CA THR A 16 1.79 -13.75 1.86
C THR A 16 1.96 -12.24 1.85
N ILE A 17 1.33 -11.52 2.80
CA ILE A 17 1.49 -10.06 2.91
C ILE A 17 2.96 -9.68 3.12
N ARG A 18 3.70 -10.37 4.00
CA ARG A 18 5.13 -10.10 4.22
C ARG A 18 5.97 -10.32 2.96
N ILE A 19 5.65 -11.34 2.17
CA ILE A 19 6.30 -11.60 0.88
C ILE A 19 6.01 -10.42 -0.07
N TRP A 20 4.76 -9.98 -0.17
CA TRP A 20 4.40 -8.85 -1.03
C TRP A 20 5.06 -7.54 -0.60
N CYS A 21 5.15 -7.26 0.69
CA CYS A 21 5.85 -6.06 1.16
C CYS A 21 7.34 -6.08 0.78
N ARG A 22 7.97 -7.25 0.73
CA ARG A 22 9.37 -7.40 0.32
C ARG A 22 9.54 -7.31 -1.20
N ASP A 23 8.62 -7.89 -1.97
CA ASP A 23 8.78 -8.08 -3.40
C ASP A 23 8.18 -6.94 -4.25
N HIS A 24 7.27 -6.14 -3.67
CA HIS A 24 6.53 -5.09 -4.36
C HIS A 24 6.58 -3.72 -3.66
N ASP A 25 7.39 -3.57 -2.61
CA ASP A 25 7.58 -2.32 -1.86
C ASP A 25 6.28 -1.69 -1.31
N ILE A 26 5.23 -2.49 -1.12
CA ILE A 26 3.92 -2.01 -0.59
C ILE A 26 3.88 -1.86 0.94
N GLY A 27 5.03 -2.02 1.61
CA GLY A 27 5.17 -1.88 3.05
C GLY A 27 6.63 -1.69 3.45
N ARG A 28 6.85 -1.42 4.74
CA ARG A 28 8.20 -1.28 5.32
C ARG A 28 8.34 -2.07 6.59
N ARG A 29 9.54 -2.58 6.84
CA ARG A 29 9.90 -3.24 8.10
C ARG A 29 10.47 -2.23 9.09
N ILE A 30 9.91 -2.17 10.29
CA ILE A 30 10.33 -1.18 11.29
C ILE A 30 11.45 -1.75 12.15
N ALA A 31 12.70 -1.32 11.93
CA ALA A 31 13.88 -1.64 12.76
C ALA A 31 14.01 -3.14 13.15
N GLY A 32 13.76 -4.06 12.21
CA GLY A 32 13.78 -5.51 12.46
C GLY A 32 12.50 -6.09 13.10
N GLY A 33 11.61 -5.23 13.58
CA GLY A 33 10.29 -5.56 14.11
C GLY A 33 9.22 -5.80 13.02
N PRO A 34 7.94 -5.53 13.32
CA PRO A 34 6.82 -5.89 12.45
C PRO A 34 6.84 -5.12 11.13
N TRP A 35 6.19 -5.70 10.13
CA TRP A 35 5.89 -5.02 8.88
C TRP A 35 4.69 -4.09 9.06
N LEU A 36 4.83 -2.87 8.55
CA LEU A 36 3.73 -1.95 8.35
C LEU A 36 3.43 -1.83 6.86
N VAL A 37 2.18 -2.07 6.51
CA VAL A 37 1.69 -2.07 5.12
C VAL A 37 1.02 -0.72 4.82
N SER A 38 1.32 -0.17 3.64
CA SER A 38 0.61 1.01 3.11
C SER A 38 -0.77 0.58 2.60
N ARG A 39 -1.82 1.23 3.10
CA ARG A 39 -3.20 0.93 2.71
C ARG A 39 -3.43 1.16 1.21
N VAL A 40 -2.95 2.31 0.73
CA VAL A 40 -3.09 2.74 -0.66
C VAL A 40 -2.28 1.85 -1.60
N ALA A 41 -1.01 1.54 -1.25
CA ALA A 41 -0.17 0.68 -2.09
C ALA A 41 -0.73 -0.75 -2.17
N LEU A 42 -1.25 -1.29 -1.06
CA LEU A 42 -1.92 -2.59 -1.05
C LEU A 42 -3.15 -2.60 -1.97
N ALA A 43 -3.97 -1.55 -1.95
CA ALA A 43 -5.15 -1.45 -2.81
C ALA A 43 -4.77 -1.37 -4.30
N MET A 44 -3.77 -0.57 -4.66
CA MET A 44 -3.25 -0.51 -6.04
C MET A 44 -2.75 -1.88 -6.50
N PHE A 45 -1.99 -2.56 -5.65
CA PHE A 45 -1.47 -3.89 -5.95
C PHE A 45 -2.59 -4.92 -6.14
N LEU A 46 -3.59 -4.94 -5.25
CA LEU A 46 -4.73 -5.87 -5.35
C LEU A 46 -5.60 -5.61 -6.60
N ASN A 47 -5.68 -4.37 -7.05
CA ASN A 47 -6.38 -4.01 -8.28
C ASN A 47 -5.57 -4.26 -9.55
N GLY A 48 -4.29 -4.66 -9.44
CA GLY A 48 -3.39 -4.82 -10.58
C GLY A 48 -3.02 -3.50 -11.27
N ASP A 49 -3.18 -2.37 -10.58
CA ASP A 49 -2.90 -1.04 -11.12
C ASP A 49 -1.42 -0.70 -10.98
N GLU A 50 -0.62 -1.33 -11.85
CA GLU A 50 0.84 -1.17 -11.84
C GLU A 50 1.29 0.27 -12.13
N ALA A 51 0.50 1.02 -12.90
CA ALA A 51 0.81 2.40 -13.24
C ALA A 51 0.68 3.30 -12.01
N ALA A 52 -0.45 3.21 -11.29
CA ALA A 52 -0.65 3.97 -10.05
C ALA A 52 0.33 3.55 -8.96
N LEU A 53 0.59 2.23 -8.81
CA LEU A 53 1.57 1.74 -7.84
C LEU A 53 2.96 2.29 -8.13
N ARG A 54 3.40 2.29 -9.38
CA ARG A 54 4.71 2.82 -9.77
C ARG A 54 4.81 4.32 -9.53
N ALA A 55 3.77 5.09 -9.85
CA ALA A 55 3.72 6.52 -9.56
C ALA A 55 3.83 6.78 -8.04
N TYR A 56 3.06 6.06 -7.23
CA TYR A 56 3.11 6.15 -5.78
C TYR A 56 4.51 5.83 -5.22
N LEU A 57 5.14 4.75 -5.70
CA LEU A 57 6.50 4.35 -5.28
C LEU A 57 7.57 5.34 -5.74
N ALA A 58 7.36 6.04 -6.86
CA ALA A 58 8.22 7.14 -7.30
C ALA A 58 8.03 8.43 -6.46
N GLY A 59 7.10 8.43 -5.52
CA GLY A 59 6.80 9.56 -4.64
C GLY A 59 5.69 10.48 -5.15
N ASP A 60 5.08 10.18 -6.31
CA ASP A 60 3.94 10.94 -6.80
C ASP A 60 2.67 10.57 -6.03
N ARG A 61 2.11 11.57 -5.36
CA ARG A 61 0.83 11.46 -4.64
C ARG A 61 -0.26 12.35 -5.21
N GLN A 62 0.02 13.09 -6.27
CA GLN A 62 -0.87 14.11 -6.83
C GLN A 62 -1.44 13.74 -8.19
N SER A 63 -0.89 12.73 -8.87
CA SER A 63 -1.56 12.18 -10.06
C SER A 63 -2.96 11.69 -9.72
N SER A 64 -3.89 11.94 -10.64
CA SER A 64 -5.29 11.56 -10.50
C SER A 64 -5.48 10.08 -10.21
N SER A 65 -4.65 9.21 -10.83
CA SER A 65 -4.64 7.77 -10.59
C SER A 65 -4.29 7.41 -9.16
N VAL A 66 -3.35 8.12 -8.52
CA VAL A 66 -2.97 7.89 -7.13
C VAL A 66 -3.98 8.49 -6.16
N LEU A 67 -4.41 9.73 -6.42
CA LEU A 67 -5.39 10.45 -5.60
C LEU A 67 -6.71 9.67 -5.45
N ALA A 68 -7.17 9.00 -6.51
CA ALA A 68 -8.37 8.17 -6.46
C ALA A 68 -8.31 7.11 -5.33
N TYR A 69 -7.16 6.47 -5.13
CA TYR A 69 -6.99 5.49 -4.04
C TYR A 69 -6.93 6.15 -2.67
N PHE A 70 -6.31 7.32 -2.54
CA PHE A 70 -6.34 8.08 -1.28
C PHE A 70 -7.78 8.44 -0.92
N ALA A 71 -8.58 8.88 -1.90
CA ALA A 71 -9.98 9.25 -1.69
C ALA A 71 -10.86 8.08 -1.26
N VAL A 72 -10.74 6.93 -1.93
CA VAL A 72 -11.49 5.70 -1.55
C VAL A 72 -11.18 5.27 -0.11
N HIS A 73 -9.99 5.60 0.40
CA HIS A 73 -9.58 5.26 1.75
C HIS A 73 -9.74 6.39 2.78
N GLY A 74 -10.26 7.56 2.38
CA GLY A 74 -10.42 8.72 3.27
C GLY A 74 -9.09 9.28 3.77
N LEU A 75 -8.05 9.28 2.92
CA LEU A 75 -6.67 9.66 3.23
C LEU A 75 -6.18 10.87 2.42
N GLU A 76 -7.07 11.64 1.81
CA GLU A 76 -6.76 12.76 0.92
C GLU A 76 -5.84 13.80 1.58
N GLU A 77 -5.97 14.02 2.89
CA GLU A 77 -5.13 14.94 3.66
C GLU A 77 -3.64 14.58 3.59
N LEU A 78 -3.29 13.31 3.36
CA LEU A 78 -1.91 12.83 3.26
C LEU A 78 -1.28 13.06 1.87
N THR A 79 -2.02 13.67 0.94
CA THR A 79 -1.56 13.96 -0.43
C THR A 79 -0.99 15.39 -0.57
N PHE A 80 -1.21 16.24 0.44
CA PHE A 80 -0.66 17.58 0.56
C PHE A 80 0.59 17.55 1.44
N GLY A 81 1.76 17.37 0.85
CA GLY A 81 3.05 17.33 1.55
C GLY A 81 4.23 17.49 0.62
#